data_AF-A0AA48LG12-F1
#
_entry.id   AF-A0AA48LG12-F1
#
_cell.length_a   1.000
_cell.length_b   1.000
_cell.length_c   1.000
_cell.angle_alpha   90.00
_cell.angle_beta   90.00
_cell.angle_gamma   90.00
#
_symmetry.space_group_name_H-M   'P 1'
#
loop_
_entity.id
_entity.type
_entity.pdbx_description
1 polymer ?
#
loop_
_entity_poly.entity_id
_entity_poly.type
_entity_poly.pdbx_seq_one_letter_code
_entity_poly.pdbx_strand_id
1 'polypeptide(L)'
;MSRRLIAVLVPFGLAILFIQFAQLIPELTSPQFENAKDYIMQRGYAETGAKNLVSAIYLDYRLFDSLFEAGILLITVVGIVFMAKSDEDVY
;
A
#
# COMPACT_ATOMS: atom_id res chain seq x y z
N MET A 1 19.15 17.35 -25.99
CA MET A 1 17.81 17.99 -26.07
C MET A 1 16.68 17.00 -25.76
N SER A 2 16.67 15.80 -26.34
CA SER A 2 15.65 14.76 -26.11
C SER A 2 15.49 14.28 -24.64
N ARG A 3 16.59 14.01 -23.92
CA ARG A 3 16.51 13.54 -22.51
C ARG A 3 15.92 14.57 -21.54
N ARG A 4 16.23 15.87 -21.76
CA ARG A 4 15.67 16.97 -20.96
C ARG A 4 14.18 17.19 -21.25
N LEU A 5 13.76 16.98 -22.50
CA LEU A 5 12.35 17.01 -22.88
C LEU A 5 11.58 15.86 -22.25
N ILE A 6 12.11 14.63 -22.28
CA ILE A 6 11.48 13.46 -21.63
C ILE A 6 11.34 13.70 -20.12
N ALA A 7 12.37 14.25 -19.47
CA ALA A 7 12.36 14.55 -18.04
C ALA A 7 11.28 15.57 -17.62
N VAL A 8 10.78 16.39 -18.54
CA VAL A 8 9.69 17.36 -18.27
C VAL A 8 8.34 16.82 -18.75
N LEU A 9 8.29 16.18 -19.91
CA LEU A 9 7.05 15.68 -20.50
C LEU A 9 6.43 14.52 -19.73
N VAL A 10 7.24 13.62 -19.17
CA VAL A 10 6.75 12.48 -18.38
C VAL A 10 6.04 12.94 -17.09
N PRO A 11 6.65 13.75 -16.21
CA PRO A 11 5.96 14.21 -15.01
C PRO A 11 4.77 15.12 -15.35
N PHE A 12 4.86 15.93 -16.41
CA PHE A 12 3.74 16.75 -16.86
C PHE A 12 2.55 15.90 -17.34
N GLY A 13 2.82 14.82 -18.10
CA GLY A 13 1.82 13.84 -18.50
C GLY A 13 1.19 13.11 -17.31
N LEU A 14 2.01 12.68 -16.33
CA LEU A 14 1.53 12.06 -15.10
C LEU A 14 0.65 13.00 -14.27
N ALA A 15 1.02 14.29 -14.20
CA ALA A 15 0.22 15.29 -13.51
C ALA A 15 -1.15 15.49 -14.18
N ILE A 16 -1.21 15.52 -15.51
CA ILE A 16 -2.49 15.58 -16.24
C ILE A 16 -3.34 14.35 -15.95
N LEU A 17 -2.76 13.14 -16.01
CA LEU A 17 -3.47 11.90 -15.70
C LEU A 17 -4.00 11.91 -14.26
N PHE A 18 -3.20 12.40 -13.31
CA PHE A 18 -3.61 12.53 -11.91
C PHE A 18 -4.77 13.52 -11.73
N ILE A 19 -4.74 14.67 -12.42
CA ILE A 19 -5.83 15.66 -12.39
C ILE A 19 -7.12 15.06 -12.95
N GLN A 20 -7.03 14.35 -14.08
CA GLN A 20 -8.19 13.67 -14.69
C GLN A 20 -8.76 12.61 -13.74
N PHE A 21 -7.91 11.80 -13.10
CA PHE A 21 -8.34 10.83 -12.10
C PHE A 21 -9.00 11.49 -10.88
N ALA A 22 -8.44 12.59 -10.38
CA ALA A 22 -9.01 13.32 -9.25
C ALA A 22 -10.41 13.87 -9.55
N GLN A 23 -10.68 14.28 -10.79
CA GLN A 23 -12.00 14.73 -11.24
C GLN A 23 -13.05 13.59 -11.28
N LEU A 24 -12.63 12.32 -11.35
CA LEU A 24 -13.51 11.15 -11.32
C LEU A 24 -13.86 10.68 -9.90
N ILE A 25 -13.12 11.12 -8.87
CA ILE A 25 -13.35 10.72 -7.47
C ILE A 25 -14.79 10.97 -6.99
N PRO A 26 -15.42 12.14 -7.25
CA PRO A 26 -16.77 12.43 -6.76
C PRO A 26 -17.82 11.40 -7.19
N GLU A 27 -17.76 10.90 -8.43
CA GLU A 27 -18.66 9.85 -8.94
C GLU A 27 -18.43 8.50 -8.26
N LEU A 28 -17.19 8.20 -7.89
CA LEU A 28 -16.82 6.98 -7.16
C LEU A 28 -17.25 7.00 -5.68
N THR A 29 -17.44 8.19 -5.10
CA THR A 29 -17.90 8.38 -3.71
C THR A 29 -19.42 8.36 -3.53
N SER A 30 -20.22 8.33 -4.60
CA SER A 30 -21.65 8.04 -4.52
C SER A 30 -21.84 6.57 -4.11
N PRO A 31 -22.27 6.26 -2.87
CA PRO A 31 -22.23 4.88 -2.40
C PRO A 31 -23.32 4.07 -3.08
N GLN A 32 -22.92 3.18 -4.00
CA GLN A 32 -23.78 2.11 -4.51
C GLN A 32 -23.90 0.94 -3.51
N PHE A 33 -23.02 0.90 -2.49
CA PHE A 33 -22.91 -0.15 -1.47
C PHE A 33 -22.66 0.46 -0.09
N GLU A 34 -22.91 -0.34 0.96
CA GLU A 34 -22.62 0.03 2.34
C GLU A 34 -21.13 0.37 2.50
N ASN A 35 -20.82 1.48 3.18
CA ASN A 35 -19.45 1.92 3.36
C ASN A 35 -18.70 0.88 4.20
N ALA A 36 -17.56 0.38 3.72
CA ALA A 36 -16.72 -0.58 4.43
C ALA A 36 -16.38 -0.10 5.86
N LYS A 37 -16.23 1.21 6.06
CA LYS A 37 -16.07 1.81 7.39
C LYS A 37 -17.24 1.46 8.31
N ASP A 38 -18.47 1.67 7.85
CA ASP A 38 -19.66 1.47 8.68
C ASP A 38 -19.89 -0.02 8.96
N TYR A 39 -19.62 -0.88 7.98
CA TYR A 39 -19.63 -2.34 8.15
C TYR A 39 -18.65 -2.78 9.25
N ILE A 40 -17.39 -2.37 9.15
CA ILE A 40 -16.34 -2.74 10.11
C ILE A 40 -16.61 -2.15 11.49
N MET A 41 -17.15 -0.93 11.56
CA MET A 41 -17.52 -0.29 12.83
C MET A 41 -18.65 -1.06 13.55
N GLN A 42 -19.61 -1.60 12.81
CA GLN A 42 -20.75 -2.32 13.39
C GLN A 42 -20.44 -3.78 13.72
N ARG A 43 -19.65 -4.48 12.86
CA ARG A 43 -19.47 -5.93 12.93
C ARG A 43 -18.05 -6.39 13.26
N GLY A 44 -17.05 -5.51 13.14
CA GLY A 44 -15.63 -5.90 13.24
C GLY A 44 -15.26 -6.63 14.52
N TYR A 45 -15.78 -6.22 15.67
CA TYR A 45 -15.53 -6.95 16.92
C TYR A 45 -16.23 -8.31 16.96
N ALA A 46 -17.46 -8.41 16.47
CA ALA A 46 -18.23 -9.65 16.48
C ALA A 46 -17.65 -10.70 15.53
N GLU A 47 -17.09 -10.26 14.40
CA GLU A 47 -16.51 -11.14 13.38
C GLU A 47 -15.08 -11.57 13.71
N THR A 48 -14.25 -10.68 14.26
CA THR A 48 -12.80 -10.91 14.43
C THR A 48 -12.38 -11.11 15.89
N GLY A 49 -13.23 -10.74 16.86
CA GLY A 49 -12.89 -10.71 18.29
C GLY A 49 -11.92 -9.58 18.69
N ALA A 50 -11.42 -8.77 17.74
CA ALA A 50 -10.48 -7.70 18.02
C ALA A 50 -11.20 -6.42 18.47
N LYS A 51 -10.92 -5.98 19.71
CA LYS A 51 -11.43 -4.69 20.23
C LYS A 51 -10.88 -3.49 19.47
N ASN A 52 -9.65 -3.59 18.98
CA ASN A 52 -9.06 -2.58 18.11
C ASN A 52 -9.45 -2.90 16.66
N LEU A 53 -10.33 -2.08 16.09
CA LEU A 53 -10.78 -2.28 14.70
C LEU A 53 -9.66 -2.09 13.69
N VAL A 54 -8.61 -1.35 14.02
CA VAL A 54 -7.42 -1.24 13.15
C VAL A 54 -6.73 -2.61 13.07
N SER A 55 -6.55 -3.31 14.19
CA SER A 55 -5.98 -4.67 14.17
C SER A 55 -6.91 -5.68 13.53
N ALA A 56 -8.23 -5.53 13.67
CA ALA A 56 -9.20 -6.33 12.92
C ALA A 56 -8.97 -6.19 11.40
N ILE A 57 -8.67 -4.98 10.93
CA ILE A 57 -8.41 -4.74 9.50
C ILE A 57 -7.13 -5.45 9.06
N TYR A 58 -6.00 -5.21 9.70
CA TYR A 58 -4.71 -5.67 9.17
C TYR A 58 -4.35 -7.11 9.57
N LEU A 59 -4.96 -7.70 10.62
CA LEU A 59 -4.72 -9.09 11.04
C LEU A 59 -5.84 -10.08 10.68
N ASP A 60 -7.01 -9.60 10.26
CA ASP A 60 -8.13 -10.48 9.89
C ASP A 60 -8.59 -10.18 8.46
N TYR A 61 -9.32 -9.08 8.24
CA TYR A 61 -9.89 -8.75 6.93
C TYR A 61 -8.84 -8.60 5.81
N ARG A 62 -7.65 -8.12 6.13
CA ARG A 62 -6.53 -7.90 5.20
C ARG A 62 -5.23 -8.59 5.63
N LEU A 63 -5.35 -9.76 6.28
CA LEU A 63 -4.21 -10.53 6.78
C LEU A 63 -3.07 -10.70 5.76
N PHE A 64 -3.40 -11.00 4.49
CA PHE A 64 -2.37 -11.23 3.47
C PHE A 64 -1.51 -10.00 3.17
N ASP A 65 -2.08 -8.80 3.26
CA ASP A 65 -1.35 -7.55 3.01
C ASP A 65 -0.25 -7.36 4.07
N SER A 66 -0.60 -7.52 5.35
CA SER A 66 0.37 -7.43 6.45
C SER A 66 1.32 -8.62 6.54
N LEU A 67 0.88 -9.84 6.18
CA LEU A 67 1.75 -11.00 6.10
C LEU A 67 2.87 -10.78 5.08
N PHE A 68 2.53 -10.27 3.90
CA PHE A 68 3.51 -10.00 2.86
C PHE A 68 4.34 -8.75 3.15
N GLU A 69 3.79 -7.73 3.83
CA GLU A 69 4.59 -6.61 4.35
C GLU A 69 5.71 -7.11 5.28
N ALA A 70 5.36 -7.94 6.27
CA ALA A 70 6.33 -8.55 7.16
C ALA A 70 7.32 -9.47 6.41
N GLY A 71 6.84 -10.22 5.43
CA GLY A 71 7.66 -11.06 4.56
C GLY A 71 8.69 -10.27 3.75
N ILE A 72 8.31 -9.11 3.19
CA ILE A 72 9.21 -8.23 2.46
C ILE A 72 10.26 -7.64 3.41
N LEU A 73 9.87 -7.23 4.62
CA LEU A 73 10.82 -6.76 5.63
C LEU A 73 11.83 -7.85 6.00
N LEU A 74 11.37 -9.09 6.18
CA LEU A 74 12.25 -10.23 6.46
C LEU A 74 13.24 -10.47 5.32
N ILE A 75 12.75 -10.54 4.07
CA ILE A 75 13.59 -10.72 2.88
C ILE A 75 14.62 -9.59 2.76
N THR A 76 14.21 -8.35 3.06
CA THR A 76 15.08 -7.17 3.03
C THR A 76 16.22 -7.30 4.06
N VAL A 77 15.89 -7.66 5.30
CA VAL A 77 16.90 -7.84 6.36
C VAL A 77 17.86 -8.98 6.01
N VAL A 78 17.34 -10.12 5.53
CA VAL A 78 18.17 -11.26 5.09
C VAL A 78 19.11 -10.85 3.96
N GLY A 79 18.60 -10.10 2.97
CA GLY A 79 19.40 -9.58 1.86
C GLY A 79 20.54 -8.67 2.33
N ILE A 80 20.25 -7.74 3.23
CA ILE A 80 21.26 -6.82 3.80
C ILE A 80 22.34 -7.61 4.54
N VAL A 81 21.97 -8.56 5.41
CA VAL A 81 22.94 -9.36 6.17
C VAL A 81 23.80 -10.21 5.24
N PHE A 82 23.21 -10.82 4.20
CA PHE A 82 23.96 -11.62 3.23
C PHE A 82 24.99 -10.77 2.47
N MET A 83 24.60 -9.58 2.00
CA MET A 83 25.50 -8.66 1.32
C MET A 83 26.61 -8.15 2.25
N ALA A 84 26.30 -7.81 3.50
CA ALA A 84 27.27 -7.34 4.48
C ALA A 84 28.35 -8.39 4.79
N LYS A 85 27.97 -9.67 4.92
CA LYS A 85 28.95 -10.76 5.12
C LYS A 85 29.82 -11.00 3.90
N SER A 86 29.22 -10.89 2.71
CA SER A 86 29.96 -11.07 1.45
C SER A 86 31.04 -10.01 1.24
N ASP A 87 30.88 -8.81 1.81
CA ASP A 87 31.88 -7.73 1.77
C ASP A 87 33.04 -7.95 2.78
N GLU A 88 32.79 -8.60 3.92
CA GLU A 88 33.83 -8.96 4.90
C GLU A 88 34.78 -10.04 4.38
N ASP A 89 34.30 -10.98 3.55
CA ASP A 89 35.10 -12.07 2.98
C ASP A 89 36.02 -11.62 1.81
N VAL A 90 35.95 -10.35 1.39
CA VAL A 90 36.73 -9.77 0.28
C VAL A 90 37.98 -9.00 0.76
N TYR A 91 38.17 -8.87 2.09
CA TYR A 91 39.39 -8.31 2.72
C TYR A 91 40.16 -9.37 3.51
#